data_AF-V6HSG4-F1
#
_entry.id   AF-V6HSG4-F1
#
_cell.length_a   1.000
_cell.length_b   1.000
_cell.length_c   1.000
_cell.angle_alpha   90.00
_cell.angle_beta   90.00
_cell.angle_gamma   90.00
#
_symmetry.space_group_name_H-M   'P 1'
#
loop_
_entity.id
_entity.type
_entity.pdbx_description
1 polymer ?
#
loop_
_entity_poly.entity_id
_entity_poly.type
_entity_poly.pdbx_seq_one_letter_code
_entity_poly.pdbx_strand_id
1 'polypeptide(L)' 'MAAKFEVYTDKGGKYRFRLKAGNGEIIAASEAYESKQACLHGIESVKNNAASAQVVEVE' A
#
# COMPACT_ATOMS: atom_id res chain seq x y z
N MET A 1 -15.69 3.09 9.68
CA MET A 1 -14.34 2.68 10.13
C MET A 1 -13.31 3.46 9.32
N ALA A 2 -12.15 3.78 9.89
CA ALA A 2 -11.06 4.43 9.15
C ALA A 2 -10.39 3.45 8.18
N ALA A 3 -9.79 3.97 7.10
CA ALA A 3 -8.98 3.16 6.19
C ALA A 3 -7.75 2.58 6.90
N LYS A 4 -7.28 1.41 6.47
CA LYS A 4 -6.13 0.72 7.11
C LYS A 4 -5.21 0.04 6.09
N PHE A 5 -3.93 0.04 6.40
CA PHE A 5 -2.93 -0.77 5.69
C PHE A 5 -2.85 -2.17 6.29
N GLU A 6 -2.88 -3.20 5.44
CA GLU A 6 -2.63 -4.59 5.80
C GLU A 6 -1.34 -5.05 5.14
N VAL A 7 -0.34 -5.43 5.93
CA VAL A 7 0.90 -6.05 5.46
C VAL A 7 0.75 -7.56 5.49
N TYR A 8 1.11 -8.24 4.41
CA TYR A 8 1.07 -9.69 4.31
C TYR A 8 2.24 -10.22 3.49
N THR A 9 2.55 -11.50 3.67
CA THR A 9 3.54 -12.21 2.85
C THR A 9 2.80 -13.01 1.78
N ASP A 10 3.25 -12.92 0.54
CA ASP A 10 2.68 -13.73 -0.54
C ASP A 10 3.25 -15.16 -0.56
N LYS A 11 2.72 -16.00 -1.45
CA LYS A 11 3.16 -17.40 -1.59
C LYS A 11 4.64 -17.55 -1.98
N GLY A 12 5.25 -16.50 -2.54
CA GLY A 12 6.66 -16.45 -2.91
C GLY A 12 7.58 -15.94 -1.79
N GLY A 13 7.05 -15.71 -0.59
CA GLY A 13 7.82 -15.18 0.54
C GLY A 13 8.09 -13.67 0.47
N LYS A 14 7.48 -12.95 -0.48
CA LYS A 14 7.67 -11.51 -0.62
C LYS A 14 6.66 -10.75 0.24
N TYR A 15 7.06 -9.60 0.72
CA TYR A 15 6.21 -8.73 1.55
C TYR A 15 5.40 -7.80 0.65
N ARG A 16 4.11 -7.65 0.95
CA ARG A 16 3.20 -6.76 0.25
C ARG A 16 2.34 -6.02 1.25
N PHE A 17 1.80 -4.88 0.85
CA PHE A 17 0.76 -4.20 1.59
C PHE A 17 -0.44 -3.90 0.69
N ARG A 18 -1.60 -3.75 1.31
CA ARG A 18 -2.81 -3.26 0.67
C ARG A 18 -3.52 -2.24 1.55
N LEU A 19 -4.13 -1.23 0.95
CA LEU A 19 -4.96 -0.26 1.63
C LEU A 19 -6.42 -0.66 1.47
N LYS A 20 -7.10 -0.83 2.60
CA LYS A 20 -8.55 -1.04 2.64
C LYS A 20 -9.27 0.24 3.04
N ALA A 21 -10.29 0.60 2.26
CA ALA A 21 -11.22 1.66 2.59
C ALA A 21 -12.08 1.29 3.81
N GLY A 22 -12.82 2.28 4.35
CA GLY A 22 -13.66 2.09 5.53
C GLY A 22 -14.80 1.06 5.35
N ASN A 23 -15.15 0.76 4.10
CA ASN A 23 -16.11 -0.27 3.70
C ASN A 23 -15.47 -1.66 3.50
N GLY A 24 -14.15 -1.79 3.67
CA GLY A 24 -13.41 -3.06 3.54
C GLY A 24 -12.86 -3.35 2.14
N GLU A 25 -13.21 -2.55 1.13
CA GLU A 25 -12.70 -2.73 -0.23
C GLU A 25 -11.22 -2.37 -0.33
N ILE A 26 -10.50 -3.09 -1.18
CA ILE A 26 -9.09 -2.82 -1.46
C ILE A 26 -9.02 -1.73 -2.51
N ILE A 27 -8.46 -0.58 -2.15
CA ILE A 27 -8.34 0.60 -3.03
C ILE A 27 -6.91 0.86 -3.51
N ALA A 28 -5.92 0.21 -2.89
CA ALA A 28 -4.54 0.20 -3.37
C ALA A 28 -3.83 -1.09 -2.95
N ALA A 29 -2.90 -1.56 -3.78
CA ALA A 29 -2.03 -2.69 -3.49
C ALA A 29 -0.60 -2.34 -3.91
N SER A 30 0.37 -2.78 -3.11
CA SER A 30 1.77 -2.57 -3.40
C SER A 30 2.34 -3.63 -4.33
N GLU A 31 3.51 -3.31 -4.88
CA GLU A 31 4.41 -4.30 -5.46
C GLU A 31 4.96 -5.25 -4.37
N ALA A 32 5.67 -6.29 -4.82
CA ALA A 32 6.34 -7.24 -3.96
C ALA A 32 7.68 -6.67 -3.47
N TYR A 33 7.90 -6.65 -2.16
CA TYR A 33 9.14 -6.24 -1.51
C TYR A 33 9.94 -7.45 -1.01
N GLU A 34 11.26 -7.34 -1.08
CA GLU A 34 12.19 -8.36 -0.56
C GLU A 34 12.21 -8.42 0.98
N SER A 35 11.99 -7.28 1.65
CA SER A 35 12.06 -7.19 3.11
C SER A 35 10.85 -6.50 3.70
N LYS A 36 10.51 -6.89 4.94
CA LYS A 36 9.43 -6.24 5.70
C LYS A 36 9.69 -4.76 5.91
N GLN A 37 10.94 -4.38 6.15
CA GLN A 37 11.32 -2.99 6.36
C GLN A 37 11.09 -2.14 5.10
N ALA A 38 11.46 -2.64 3.92
CA ALA A 38 11.17 -1.95 2.65
C ALA A 38 9.66 -1.78 2.43
N CYS A 39 8.86 -2.80 2.75
CA CYS A 39 7.40 -2.72 2.69
C CYS A 39 6.82 -1.66 3.63
N LEU A 40 7.33 -1.56 4.87
CA LEU A 40 6.92 -0.54 5.84
C LEU A 40 7.29 0.88 5.37
N HIS A 41 8.50 1.07 4.83
CA HIS A 41 8.89 2.36 4.24
C HIS A 41 8.01 2.72 3.03
N GLY A 42 7.58 1.74 2.24
CA GLY A 42 6.58 1.95 1.19
C GLY A 42 5.27 2.53 1.74
N ILE A 43 4.77 2.00 2.85
CA ILE A 43 3.58 2.52 3.54
C ILE A 43 3.80 3.95 4.03
N GLU A 44 4.95 4.24 4.65
CA GLU A 44 5.29 5.60 5.11
C GLU A 44 5.32 6.59 3.94
N SER A 45 5.93 6.20 2.83
CA SER A 45 5.94 7.00 1.61
C SER A 45 4.53 7.29 1.10
N VAL A 46 3.65 6.28 1.05
CA VAL A 46 2.25 6.49 0.63
C VAL A 46 1.53 7.44 1.59
N LYS A 47 1.69 7.28 2.92
CA LYS A 47 1.06 8.17 3.90
C LYS A 47 1.49 9.63 3.74
N ASN A 48 2.77 9.87 3.45
CA ASN A 48 3.33 11.21 3.35
C ASN A 48 3.00 11.89 2.03
N ASN A 49 2.92 11.13 0.93
CA ASN A 49 2.81 11.70 -0.41
C ASN A 49 1.39 11.63 -1.00
N ALA A 50 0.57 10.64 -0.64
CA ALA A 50 -0.71 10.40 -1.31
C ALA A 50 -1.73 11.53 -1.12
N ALA A 51 -1.72 12.20 0.04
CA ALA A 51 -2.70 13.26 0.33
C ALA A 51 -2.54 14.51 -0.55
N SER A 52 -1.33 14.77 -1.05
CA SER A 52 -0.99 15.91 -1.91
C SER A 52 -0.61 15.52 -3.34
N ALA A 53 -0.69 14.24 -3.69
CA ALA A 53 -0.35 13.76 -5.02
C ALA A 53 -1.34 14.30 -6.06
N GLN A 54 -0.81 14.74 -7.20
CA GLN A 54 -1.64 15.15 -8.33
C GLN A 54 -2.20 13.92 -9.05
N VAL A 55 -3.45 14.01 -9.50
CA VAL A 55 -4.04 13.03 -10.40
C VAL A 55 -3.58 13.38 -11.81
N VAL A 56 -2.87 12.46 -12.45
CA VAL A 56 -2.40 12.59 -13.84
C VAL A 56 -3.01 11.45 -14.65
N GLU A 57 -3.79 11.79 -15.67
CA GLU A 57 -4.29 10.84 -16.65
C GLU A 57 -3.19 10.57 -17.68
N VAL A 58 -2.85 9.30 -17.88
CA VAL A 58 -1.89 8.82 -18.87
C VAL A 58 -2.63 7.92 -19.85
N GLU A 59 -2.49 8.22 -21.14
CA GLU A 59 -3.03 7.44 -22.27
C GLU A 59 -2.24 6.15 -22.53
#